data_AF-A0A7Y4GT46-F1
#
_entry.id   AF-A0A7Y4GT46-F1
#
_cell.length_a   1.000
_cell.length_b   1.000
_cell.length_c   1.000
_cell.angle_alpha   90.00
_cell.angle_beta   90.00
_cell.angle_gamma   90.00
#
_symmetry.space_group_name_H-M   'P 1'
#
loop_
_entity.id
_entity.type
_entity.pdbx_description
1 polymer ?
#
loop_
_entity_poly.entity_id
_entity_poly.type
_entity_poly.pdbx_seq_one_letter_code
_entity_poly.pdbx_strand_id
1 'polypeptide(L)' 'MSAMSFEDFETAYETLAMAIDQAGAEREALFLTRLALVLGHELGDVVAFRKAIATALDGLE' A
#
# COMPACT_ATOMS: atom_id res chain seq x y z
N MET A 1 -8.37 -17.55 1.26
CA MET A 1 -7.41 -16.55 0.76
C MET A 1 -7.88 -16.13 -0.60
N SER A 2 -8.61 -15.02 -0.70
CA SER A 2 -8.87 -14.43 -2.01
C SER A 2 -7.56 -13.84 -2.48
N ALA A 3 -6.81 -14.61 -3.27
CA ALA A 3 -5.80 -14.03 -4.14
C ALA A 3 -6.58 -13.06 -5.04
N MET A 4 -6.29 -11.75 -4.93
CA MET A 4 -6.80 -10.78 -5.89
C MET A 4 -6.52 -11.31 -7.30
N SER A 5 -7.50 -11.19 -8.19
CA SER A 5 -7.26 -11.58 -9.59
C SER A 5 -6.16 -10.69 -10.13
N PHE A 6 -5.40 -11.18 -11.12
CA PHE A 6 -4.35 -10.39 -11.76
C PHE A 6 -4.88 -9.02 -12.25
N GLU A 7 -6.11 -8.98 -12.75
CA GLU A 7 -6.80 -7.77 -13.20
C GLU A 7 -7.09 -6.78 -12.05
N ASP A 8 -7.47 -7.30 -10.87
CA ASP A 8 -7.64 -6.48 -9.66
C ASP A 8 -6.29 -5.90 -9.20
N PHE A 9 -5.21 -6.68 -9.34
CA PHE A 9 -3.87 -6.24 -8.97
C PHE A 9 -3.34 -5.16 -9.91
N GLU A 10 -3.53 -5.33 -11.23
CA GLU A 10 -3.17 -4.34 -12.24
C GLU A 10 -3.93 -3.02 -12.01
N THR A 11 -5.24 -3.11 -11.77
CA THR A 11 -6.08 -1.94 -11.46
C THR A 11 -5.63 -1.24 -10.17
N ALA A 12 -5.28 -1.99 -9.13
CA ALA A 12 -4.77 -1.44 -7.88
C ALA A 12 -3.41 -0.75 -8.09
N TYR A 13 -2.52 -1.35 -8.89
CA TYR A 13 -1.22 -0.76 -9.21
C TYR A 13 -1.35 0.52 -10.03
N GLU A 14 -2.22 0.54 -11.04
CA GLU A 14 -2.49 1.72 -11.84
C GLU A 14 -3.07 2.84 -10.98
N THR A 15 -4.06 2.52 -10.13
CA THR A 15 -4.64 3.48 -9.19
C THR A 15 -3.59 4.06 -8.25
N LEU A 16 -2.69 3.23 -7.74
CA LEU A 16 -1.60 3.67 -6.87
C LEU A 16 -0.63 4.59 -7.61
N ALA A 17 -0.22 4.22 -8.83
CA ALA A 17 0.67 5.02 -9.66
C ALA A 17 0.07 6.40 -9.99
N MET A 18 -1.21 6.45 -10.35
CA MET A 18 -1.92 7.71 -10.59
C MET A 18 -2.01 8.58 -9.33
N ALA A 19 -2.24 7.96 -8.17
CA ALA A 19 -2.33 8.70 -6.91
C ALA A 19 -0.96 9.24 -6.46
N ILE A 20 0.11 8.48 -6.70
CA ILE A 20 1.50 8.92 -6.48
C ILE A 20 1.82 10.11 -7.39
N ASP A 21 1.52 10.02 -8.68
CA ASP A 21 1.74 11.10 -9.65
C ASP A 21 0.98 12.38 -9.24
N GLN A 22 -0.27 12.24 -8.80
CA GLN A 22 -1.09 13.33 -8.31
C GLN A 22 -0.55 13.95 -7.01
N ALA A 23 0.01 13.14 -6.10
CA ALA A 23 0.66 13.66 -4.89
C ALA A 23 1.92 14.46 -5.23
N GLY A 24 2.65 14.02 -6.25
CA GLY A 24 3.92 14.57 -6.72
C GLY A 24 5.11 14.05 -5.90
N ALA A 25 6.29 14.04 -6.53
CA ALA A 25 7.51 13.42 -5.98
C ALA A 25 7.92 13.93 -4.58
N GLU A 26 7.61 15.19 -4.24
CA GLU A 26 7.91 15.76 -2.92
C GLU A 26 7.01 15.21 -1.80
N ARG A 27 5.81 14.72 -2.15
CA ARG A 27 4.79 14.24 -1.20
C ARG A 27 4.49 12.76 -1.33
N GLU A 28 5.10 12.06 -2.27
CA GLU A 28 4.93 10.63 -2.49
C GLU A 28 5.13 9.82 -1.20
N ALA A 29 6.25 10.04 -0.50
CA ALA A 29 6.53 9.35 0.77
C ALA A 29 5.48 9.65 1.85
N LEU A 30 4.99 10.90 1.90
CA LEU A 30 3.96 11.32 2.86
C LEU A 30 2.60 10.69 2.53
N PHE A 31 2.27 10.62 1.24
CA PHE A 31 1.07 9.98 0.71
C PHE A 31 1.09 8.48 1.01
N LEU A 32 2.17 7.77 0.68
CA LEU A 32 2.31 6.34 0.93
C LEU A 32 2.25 6.00 2.42
N THR A 33 2.90 6.82 3.26
CA THR A 33 2.80 6.68 4.72
C THR A 33 1.36 6.83 5.19
N ARG A 34 0.63 7.84 4.68
CA ARG A 34 -0.76 8.06 5.04
C ARG A 34 -1.67 6.93 4.55
N LEU A 35 -1.46 6.43 3.33
CA LEU A 35 -2.19 5.29 2.77
C LEU A 35 -1.98 4.05 3.65
N ALA A 36 -0.73 3.75 4.04
CA ALA A 36 -0.43 2.64 4.93
C ALA A 36 -1.12 2.78 6.29
N LEU A 37 -1.11 3.98 6.89
CA LEU A 37 -1.81 4.22 8.16
C LEU A 37 -3.33 4.06 8.03
N VAL A 38 -3.93 4.53 6.94
CA VAL A 38 -5.36 4.34 6.66
C VAL A 38 -5.69 2.86 6.50
N LEU A 39 -4.93 2.12 5.71
CA LEU A 39 -5.10 0.67 5.54
C LEU A 39 -4.92 -0.08 6.86
N GLY A 40 -3.95 0.32 7.68
CA GLY A 40 -3.74 -0.26 9.01
C GLY A 40 -4.90 0.02 9.97
N HIS A 41 -5.53 1.19 9.87
CA HIS A 41 -6.74 1.51 10.62
C HIS A 41 -7.94 0.68 10.17
N GLU A 42 -8.15 0.58 8.85
CA GLU A 42 -9.22 -0.23 8.26
C GLU A 42 -9.07 -1.73 8.57
N LEU A 43 -7.82 -2.22 8.64
CA LEU A 43 -7.53 -3.60 9.04
C LEU A 43 -7.98 -3.90 10.48
N GLY A 44 -8.01 -2.88 11.35
CA GLY A 44 -8.35 -3.02 12.77
C GLY A 44 -7.37 -3.87 13.59
N ASP A 45 -6.29 -4.37 12.98
CA ASP A 45 -5.34 -5.28 13.61
C ASP A 45 -3.89 -4.81 13.41
N VAL A 46 -3.29 -4.34 14.51
CA VAL A 46 -1.92 -3.81 14.53
C VAL A 46 -0.86 -4.88 14.27
N VAL A 47 -1.14 -6.15 14.57
CA VAL A 47 -0.20 -7.26 14.38
C VAL A 47 -0.09 -7.60 12.89
N ALA A 48 -1.24 -7.71 12.21
CA ALA A 48 -1.33 -7.88 10.78
C ALA A 48 -0.74 -6.68 10.03
N PHE A 49 -0.97 -5.45 10.50
CA PHE A 49 -0.34 -4.26 9.94
C PHE A 49 1.20 -4.28 10.06
N ARG A 50 1.74 -4.58 11.25
CA ARG A 50 3.19 -4.72 11.46
C ARG A 50 3.79 -5.85 10.61
N LYS A 51 3.07 -6.95 10.46
CA LYS A 51 3.49 -8.07 9.61
C LYS A 51 3.54 -7.65 8.14
N ALA A 52 2.54 -6.90 7.66
CA ALA A 52 2.53 -6.37 6.30
C ALA A 52 3.71 -5.42 6.04
N ILE A 53 4.05 -4.55 7.00
CA ILE A 53 5.25 -3.70 6.91
C ILE A 53 6.52 -4.54 6.81
N ALA A 54 6.68 -5.55 7.67
CA ALA A 54 7.85 -6.41 7.65
C ALA A 54 7.99 -7.15 6.31
N THR A 55 6.89 -7.67 5.76
CA THR A 55 6.86 -8.32 4.45
C THR A 55 7.16 -7.36 3.31
N ALA A 56 6.67 -6.11 3.37
CA ALA A 56 6.99 -5.09 2.38
C ALA A 56 8.48 -4.70 2.42
N LEU A 57 9.11 -4.69 3.60
CA LEU A 57 10.54 -4.43 3.75
C LEU A 57 11.42 -5.58 3.24
N ASP A 58 11.01 -6.82 3.50
CA ASP A 58 11.70 -8.04 3.04
C ASP A 58 11.74 -8.14 1.50
N GLY A 59 10.69 -7.69 0.81
CA GLY A 59 10.63 -7.66 -0.66
C GLY A 59 11.41 -6.53 -1.34
N LEU A 60 12.10 -5.66 -0.58
CA LEU A 60 12.93 -4.57 -1.11
C LEU A 60 14.43 -4.91 -1.20
N GLU A 61 14.83 -6.11 -0.75
CA GLU A 61 16.22 -6.63 -0.84
C GLU A 61 16.57 -7.21 -2.22
#